data_AF-A0A530BL78-F1
#
_entry.id   AF-A0A530BL78-F1
#
_cell.length_a   1.000
_cell.length_b   1.000
_cell.length_c   1.000
_cell.angle_alpha   90.00
_cell.angle_beta   90.00
_cell.angle_gamma   90.00
#
_symmetry.space_group_name_H-M   'P 1'
#
loop_
_entity.id
_entity.type
_entity.pdbx_description
1 polymer ?
#
loop_
_entity_poly.entity_id
_entity_poly.type
_entity_poly.pdbx_seq_one_letter_code
_entity_poly.pdbx_strand_id
1 'polypeptide(L)'
;AKLPDSAPAPVARPKPQPAQAESAKAPERKDAEKPVKEASSKPKSDEKQFNADEISALLDKQKPSGGGAKRSTQQSSLGGEKDQGQKLSKSEQGALESQLGGCWTLPVGLEGSENFVVVVRFNLDTNGKLDGRPSVEQSSGNRQFDESAVRAVQKCDVAGLQVPAGKQDIWNDIRVTFDPREMLGL
;
A
#
# COMPACT_ATOMS: atom_id res chain seq x y z
N ALA A 1 -49.34 36.39 35.19
CA ALA A 1 -48.50 35.27 34.75
C ALA A 1 -47.21 35.31 35.56
N LYS A 2 -46.90 34.24 36.32
CA LYS A 2 -45.72 34.15 37.18
C LYS A 2 -45.01 32.86 36.81
N LEU A 3 -43.83 32.97 36.19
CA LEU A 3 -43.03 31.81 35.78
C LEU A 3 -42.48 31.12 37.04
N PRO A 4 -42.37 29.77 37.06
CA PRO A 4 -41.68 29.07 38.12
C PRO A 4 -40.16 29.25 37.97
N ASP A 5 -39.53 29.78 39.02
CA ASP A 5 -38.10 29.89 39.22
C ASP A 5 -37.63 28.64 39.97
N SER A 6 -37.09 27.65 39.26
CA SER A 6 -36.18 26.60 39.78
C SER A 6 -35.98 25.51 38.72
N ALA A 7 -34.83 25.51 38.06
CA ALA A 7 -34.33 24.35 37.34
C ALA A 7 -33.47 23.48 38.29
N PRO A 8 -33.61 22.15 38.30
CA PRO A 8 -32.74 21.30 39.10
C PRO A 8 -31.31 21.28 38.51
N ALA A 9 -30.32 21.58 39.35
CA ALA A 9 -28.91 21.53 39.01
C ALA A 9 -28.41 20.08 38.80
N PRO A 10 -27.42 19.85 37.92
CA PRO A 10 -26.92 18.51 37.61
C PRO A 10 -26.17 17.88 38.79
N VAL A 11 -26.47 16.60 39.05
CA VAL A 11 -25.80 15.78 40.07
C VAL A 11 -24.36 15.47 39.61
N ALA A 12 -23.39 15.79 40.46
CA ALA A 12 -21.97 15.57 40.21
C ALA A 12 -21.63 14.05 40.12
N ARG A 13 -20.84 13.67 39.09
CA ARG A 13 -20.26 12.33 38.97
C ARG A 13 -19.18 12.11 40.05
N PRO A 14 -19.08 10.90 40.66
CA PRO A 14 -17.99 10.59 41.57
C PRO A 14 -16.62 10.57 40.86
N LYS A 15 -15.62 11.25 41.45
CA LYS A 15 -14.22 11.19 41.04
C LYS A 15 -13.59 9.83 41.45
N PRO A 16 -12.74 9.23 40.62
CA PRO A 16 -11.97 8.04 40.99
C PRO A 16 -10.95 8.37 42.09
N GLN A 17 -10.88 7.52 43.12
CA GLN A 17 -9.87 7.59 44.18
C GLN A 17 -8.52 7.06 43.68
N PRO A 18 -7.39 7.70 44.01
CA PRO A 18 -6.05 7.22 43.66
C PRO A 18 -5.63 6.10 44.61
N ALA A 19 -5.34 4.91 44.07
CA ALA A 19 -4.71 3.83 44.83
C ALA A 19 -3.20 4.07 44.94
N GLN A 20 -2.71 3.96 46.17
CA GLN A 20 -1.37 4.29 46.64
C GLN A 20 -0.27 3.40 46.06
N ALA A 21 0.89 4.01 45.82
CA ALA A 21 2.16 3.32 45.64
C ALA A 21 2.70 2.88 47.00
N GLU A 22 3.11 1.61 47.12
CA GLU A 22 3.89 1.12 48.25
C GLU A 22 5.16 0.43 47.72
N SER A 23 6.30 0.93 48.20
CA SER A 23 7.65 0.50 47.84
C SER A 23 8.16 -0.59 48.78
N ALA A 24 8.99 -1.47 48.21
CA ALA A 24 10.12 -2.19 48.82
C ALA A 24 9.88 -3.35 49.80
N LYS A 25 10.27 -4.56 49.36
CA LYS A 25 11.14 -5.45 50.14
C LYS A 25 11.84 -6.51 49.27
N ALA A 26 13.16 -6.42 49.19
CA ALA A 26 14.05 -7.55 48.86
C ALA A 26 14.23 -8.46 50.10
N PRO A 27 14.69 -9.71 49.91
CA PRO A 27 16.00 -10.04 50.47
C PRO A 27 16.91 -10.94 49.60
N GLU A 28 18.22 -10.69 49.79
CA GLU A 28 19.45 -11.48 49.56
C GLU A 28 19.34 -12.98 49.20
N ARG A 29 20.02 -13.43 48.12
CA ARG A 29 21.41 -13.99 48.00
C ARG A 29 21.64 -15.39 48.58
N LYS A 30 22.20 -16.29 47.74
CA LYS A 30 23.48 -17.02 47.90
C LYS A 30 23.70 -17.92 46.65
N ASP A 31 24.71 -17.64 45.81
CA ASP A 31 26.05 -18.29 45.76
C ASP A 31 25.98 -19.71 45.16
N ALA A 32 26.81 -20.23 44.26
CA ALA A 32 27.99 -19.85 43.46
C ALA A 32 27.99 -20.91 42.30
N GLU A 33 28.63 -20.76 41.15
CA GLU A 33 30.06 -20.97 40.94
C GLU A 33 30.37 -20.87 39.41
N LYS A 34 31.54 -20.32 39.08
CA LYS A 34 32.16 -20.10 37.75
C LYS A 34 32.63 -21.45 37.11
N PRO A 35 33.19 -21.55 35.87
CA PRO A 35 34.06 -20.56 35.20
C PRO A 35 33.94 -20.38 33.66
N VAL A 36 34.72 -19.38 33.23
CA VAL A 36 34.97 -18.78 31.90
C VAL A 36 35.78 -19.69 30.95
N LYS A 37 35.70 -19.38 29.63
CA LYS A 37 36.58 -19.68 28.46
C LYS A 37 35.79 -20.50 27.41
N GLU A 38 35.62 -20.13 26.14
CA GLU A 38 36.55 -19.78 25.04
C GLU A 38 35.80 -18.89 24.02
N ALA A 39 36.32 -17.73 23.60
CA ALA A 39 37.23 -17.58 22.46
C ALA A 39 36.69 -18.11 21.11
N SER A 40 36.19 -17.16 20.30
CA SER A 40 36.47 -17.00 18.87
C SER A 40 36.30 -18.21 17.93
N SER A 41 35.28 -18.15 17.07
CA SER A 41 35.44 -18.58 15.68
C SER A 41 34.45 -17.84 14.76
N LYS A 42 35.03 -17.14 13.79
CA LYS A 42 34.43 -16.44 12.65
C LYS A 42 33.29 -17.22 11.99
N PRO A 43 32.23 -16.56 11.48
CA PRO A 43 31.54 -17.08 10.31
C PRO A 43 32.51 -16.97 9.12
N LYS A 44 32.92 -18.13 8.58
CA LYS A 44 33.50 -18.19 7.23
C LYS A 44 32.42 -17.71 6.28
N SER A 45 32.71 -16.57 5.65
CA SER A 45 32.08 -16.16 4.41
C SER A 45 32.48 -17.19 3.36
N ASP A 46 31.55 -18.08 3.00
CA ASP A 46 31.73 -18.99 1.87
C ASP A 46 31.05 -18.34 0.66
N GLU A 47 31.92 -17.87 -0.22
CA GLU A 47 31.66 -17.44 -1.58
C GLU A 47 30.72 -18.39 -2.32
N LYS A 48 29.48 -17.94 -2.55
CA LYS A 48 28.75 -18.35 -3.76
C LYS A 48 28.98 -17.28 -4.81
N GLN A 49 30.03 -17.55 -5.58
CA GLN A 49 30.45 -16.90 -6.80
C GLN A 49 29.23 -16.57 -7.68
N PHE A 50 28.86 -15.30 -7.67
CA PHE A 50 28.05 -14.71 -8.73
C PHE A 50 28.99 -14.59 -9.94
N ASN A 51 28.99 -15.59 -10.81
CA ASN A 51 29.77 -15.54 -12.04
C ASN A 51 29.11 -14.53 -13.00
N ALA A 52 29.58 -13.29 -12.95
CA ALA A 52 29.14 -12.20 -13.84
C ALA A 52 29.55 -12.43 -15.31
N ASP A 53 30.40 -13.43 -15.59
CA ASP A 53 30.85 -13.80 -16.94
C ASP A 53 29.80 -14.53 -17.78
N GLU A 54 28.75 -15.12 -17.18
CA GLU A 54 27.69 -15.80 -17.95
C GLU A 54 26.65 -14.84 -18.57
N ILE A 55 26.62 -13.57 -18.14
CA ILE A 55 25.73 -12.55 -18.74
C ILE A 55 26.33 -11.98 -20.04
N SER A 56 27.66 -11.98 -20.18
CA SER A 56 28.34 -11.47 -21.37
C SER A 56 28.10 -12.36 -22.60
N ALA A 57 27.90 -13.67 -22.42
CA ALA A 57 27.67 -14.60 -23.53
C ALA A 57 26.23 -14.57 -24.09
N LEU A 58 25.27 -14.01 -23.35
CA LEU A 58 23.89 -13.80 -23.81
C LEU A 58 23.69 -12.42 -24.46
N LEU A 59 24.61 -11.48 -24.26
CA LEU A 59 24.53 -10.13 -24.83
C LEU A 59 25.32 -9.99 -26.16
N ASP A 60 26.28 -10.88 -26.44
CA ASP A 60 27.19 -10.80 -27.60
C ASP A 60 26.75 -11.62 -28.84
N LYS A 61 25.48 -12.05 -28.91
CA LYS A 61 24.92 -12.70 -30.12
C LYS A 61 23.97 -11.85 -30.94
N GLN A 62 23.84 -10.56 -30.64
CA GLN A 62 23.17 -9.62 -31.53
C GLN A 62 24.20 -8.80 -32.33
N LYS A 63 24.71 -9.40 -33.41
CA LYS A 63 25.50 -8.66 -34.42
C LYS A 63 24.67 -7.46 -34.94
N PRO A 64 25.19 -6.22 -34.94
CA PRO A 64 24.61 -5.15 -35.75
C PRO A 64 25.03 -5.39 -37.20
N SER A 65 24.16 -6.04 -37.98
CA SER A 65 24.32 -6.05 -39.44
C SER A 65 23.82 -4.72 -39.98
N GLY A 66 24.73 -3.96 -40.58
CA GLY A 66 24.50 -2.62 -41.06
C GLY A 66 23.37 -2.53 -42.10
N GLY A 67 22.68 -1.39 -42.06
CA GLY A 67 21.68 -1.01 -43.06
C GLY A 67 21.45 0.48 -43.00
N GLY A 68 22.33 1.26 -43.63
CA GLY A 68 22.08 2.67 -43.90
C GLY A 68 20.85 2.79 -44.81
N ALA A 69 19.73 3.24 -44.25
CA ALA A 69 18.56 3.62 -45.03
C ALA A 69 17.90 4.85 -44.41
N LYS A 70 18.10 5.97 -45.11
CA LYS A 70 17.20 7.12 -45.22
C LYS A 70 16.75 7.74 -43.87
N ARG A 71 17.39 8.85 -43.51
CA ARG A 71 16.81 9.87 -42.61
C ARG A 71 15.49 10.34 -43.21
N SER A 72 14.37 9.69 -42.87
CA SER A 72 13.05 10.25 -43.13
C SER A 72 12.86 11.38 -42.12
N THR A 73 12.84 12.61 -42.63
CA THR A 73 12.37 13.79 -41.90
C THR A 73 10.84 13.80 -41.82
N GLN A 74 10.21 12.63 -41.66
CA GLN A 74 8.88 12.60 -41.09
C GLN A 74 9.04 12.98 -39.62
N GLN A 75 8.90 14.28 -39.40
CA GLN A 75 8.28 14.81 -38.21
C GLN A 75 7.16 13.85 -37.82
N SER A 76 7.42 12.98 -36.85
CA SER A 76 6.36 12.31 -36.11
C SER A 76 5.63 13.43 -35.41
N SER A 77 4.67 14.03 -36.10
CA SER A 77 3.64 14.81 -35.44
C SER A 77 2.99 13.85 -34.46
N LEU A 78 3.42 13.92 -33.20
CA LEU A 78 2.74 13.34 -32.04
C LEU A 78 1.39 14.06 -31.78
N GLY A 79 0.74 14.54 -32.84
CA GLY A 79 -0.67 14.90 -32.86
C GLY A 79 -1.44 13.66 -33.28
N GLY A 80 -1.28 12.57 -32.54
CA GLY A 80 -2.22 11.46 -32.58
C GLY A 80 -3.47 11.92 -31.85
N GLU A 81 -4.61 11.76 -32.50
CA GLU A 81 -5.93 11.99 -31.96
C GLU A 81 -6.02 11.56 -30.50
N LYS A 82 -6.67 12.40 -29.69
CA LYS A 82 -6.94 12.17 -28.27
C LYS A 82 -7.49 10.75 -28.10
N ASP A 83 -6.61 9.81 -27.77
CA ASP A 83 -6.92 8.39 -27.69
C ASP A 83 -7.76 8.20 -26.43
N GLN A 84 -9.08 8.27 -26.60
CA GLN A 84 -10.10 8.10 -25.55
C GLN A 84 -10.17 6.65 -25.05
N GLY A 85 -9.09 5.86 -25.18
CA GLY A 85 -9.07 4.43 -24.91
C GLY A 85 -7.75 3.90 -24.35
N GLN A 86 -6.74 4.74 -24.07
CA GLN A 86 -5.51 4.25 -23.48
C GLN A 86 -5.82 3.69 -22.09
N LYS A 87 -5.80 2.37 -21.96
CA LYS A 87 -5.78 1.71 -20.64
C LYS A 87 -4.45 2.03 -19.98
N LEU A 88 -4.43 2.08 -18.64
CA LEU A 88 -3.18 2.17 -17.89
C LEU A 88 -2.23 1.06 -18.34
N SER A 89 -0.95 1.40 -18.53
CA SER A 89 0.05 0.37 -18.80
C SER A 89 0.23 -0.51 -17.56
N LYS A 90 0.72 -1.73 -17.74
CA LYS A 90 0.90 -2.69 -16.63
C LYS A 90 1.75 -2.14 -15.48
N SER A 91 2.79 -1.36 -15.80
CA SER A 91 3.64 -0.71 -14.79
C SER A 91 2.90 0.38 -14.01
N GLU A 92 2.02 1.13 -14.67
CA GLU A 92 1.23 2.19 -14.03
C GLU A 92 0.12 1.60 -13.16
N GLN A 93 -0.53 0.55 -13.65
CA GLN A 93 -1.50 -0.20 -12.85
C GLN A 93 -0.84 -0.79 -11.59
N GLY A 94 0.32 -1.45 -11.74
CA GLY A 94 1.04 -2.01 -10.59
C GLY A 94 1.52 -0.94 -9.60
N ALA A 95 1.92 0.24 -10.08
CA ALA A 95 2.28 1.36 -9.20
C ALA A 95 1.07 1.90 -8.44
N LEU A 96 -0.11 1.92 -9.05
CA LEU A 96 -1.35 2.32 -8.39
C LEU A 96 -1.80 1.27 -7.37
N GLU A 97 -1.77 0.00 -7.73
CA GLU A 97 -2.10 -1.13 -6.85
C GLU A 97 -1.17 -1.15 -5.62
N SER A 98 0.12 -0.92 -5.82
CA SER A 98 1.09 -0.83 -4.72
C SER A 98 0.78 0.32 -3.75
N GLN A 99 0.44 1.50 -4.28
CA GLN A 99 0.04 2.64 -3.45
C GLN A 99 -1.23 2.34 -2.65
N LEU A 100 -2.25 1.79 -3.31
CA LEU A 100 -3.52 1.42 -2.68
C LEU A 100 -3.34 0.33 -1.64
N GLY A 101 -2.48 -0.66 -1.89
CA GLY A 101 -2.10 -1.69 -0.92
C GLY A 101 -1.52 -1.09 0.36
N GLY A 102 -0.68 -0.06 0.25
CA GLY A 102 -0.14 0.66 1.41
C GLY A 102 -1.20 1.39 2.25
N CYS A 103 -2.33 1.78 1.64
CA CYS A 103 -3.45 2.39 2.35
C CYS A 103 -4.45 1.38 2.89
N TRP A 104 -4.52 0.19 2.28
CA TRP A 104 -5.52 -0.81 2.58
C TRP A 104 -5.31 -1.41 3.97
N THR A 105 -6.42 -1.70 4.64
CA THR A 105 -6.43 -2.35 5.93
C THR A 105 -7.51 -3.40 5.91
N LEU A 106 -7.10 -4.66 5.90
CA LEU A 106 -8.01 -5.79 5.92
C LEU A 106 -8.83 -5.80 7.22
N PRO A 107 -10.16 -5.98 7.14
CA PRO A 107 -10.97 -6.17 8.33
C PRO A 107 -10.57 -7.45 9.06
N VAL A 108 -10.38 -7.34 10.38
CA VAL A 108 -10.07 -8.49 11.24
C VAL A 108 -11.28 -9.43 11.37
N GLY A 109 -11.03 -10.73 11.54
CA GLY A 109 -12.09 -11.72 11.76
C GLY A 109 -12.87 -12.12 10.49
N LEU A 110 -12.37 -11.77 9.30
CA LEU A 110 -12.87 -12.30 8.04
C LEU A 110 -12.16 -13.63 7.74
N GLU A 111 -12.82 -14.74 8.01
CA GLU A 111 -12.33 -16.06 7.59
C GLU A 111 -12.24 -16.14 6.06
N GLY A 112 -11.15 -16.72 5.55
CA GLY A 112 -10.94 -16.87 4.12
C GLY A 112 -10.65 -15.57 3.39
N SER A 113 -10.28 -14.49 4.10
CA SER A 113 -10.12 -13.17 3.49
C SER A 113 -9.13 -13.14 2.32
N GLU A 114 -8.14 -14.03 2.30
CA GLU A 114 -7.17 -14.14 1.19
C GLU A 114 -7.79 -14.57 -0.14
N ASN A 115 -9.02 -15.11 -0.12
CA ASN A 115 -9.74 -15.56 -1.31
C ASN A 115 -10.75 -14.52 -1.82
N PHE A 116 -10.96 -13.43 -1.09
CA PHE A 116 -11.87 -12.37 -1.54
C PHE A 116 -11.20 -11.50 -2.58
N VAL A 117 -11.98 -11.18 -3.62
CA VAL A 117 -11.57 -10.28 -4.70
C VAL A 117 -12.71 -9.30 -4.93
N VAL A 118 -12.41 -8.00 -4.89
CA VAL A 118 -13.37 -6.93 -5.18
C VAL A 118 -12.79 -6.00 -6.24
N VAL A 119 -13.60 -5.61 -7.21
CA VAL A 119 -13.22 -4.60 -8.21
C VAL A 119 -13.86 -3.27 -7.83
N VAL A 120 -13.04 -2.26 -7.60
CA VAL A 120 -13.46 -0.90 -7.26
C VAL A 120 -13.22 0.00 -8.46
N ARG A 121 -14.25 0.75 -8.85
CA ARG A 121 -14.22 1.75 -9.90
C ARG A 121 -14.23 3.16 -9.30
N PHE A 122 -13.33 4.01 -9.78
CA PHE A 122 -13.21 5.40 -9.34
C PHE A 122 -12.48 6.26 -10.38
N ASN A 123 -12.56 7.57 -10.20
CA ASN A 123 -11.97 8.54 -11.11
C ASN A 123 -10.98 9.42 -10.33
N LEU A 124 -9.92 9.85 -10.99
CA LEU A 124 -8.95 10.80 -10.44
C LEU A 124 -8.81 12.04 -11.33
N ASP A 125 -8.54 13.17 -10.69
CA ASP A 125 -8.18 14.42 -11.35
C ASP A 125 -6.70 14.43 -11.78
N THR A 126 -6.28 15.54 -12.41
CA THR A 126 -4.88 15.77 -12.82
C THR A 126 -3.87 15.75 -11.68
N ASN A 127 -4.33 15.95 -10.45
CA ASN A 127 -3.51 16.06 -9.26
C ASN A 127 -3.50 14.74 -8.47
N GLY A 128 -4.13 13.68 -8.99
CA GLY A 128 -4.24 12.40 -8.31
C GLY A 128 -5.19 12.42 -7.11
N LYS A 129 -6.17 13.32 -7.13
CA LYS A 129 -7.28 13.36 -6.17
C LYS A 129 -8.53 12.72 -6.75
N LEU A 130 -9.36 12.14 -5.89
CA LEU A 130 -10.64 11.55 -6.27
C LEU A 130 -11.57 12.59 -6.89
N ASP A 131 -12.02 12.30 -8.10
CA ASP A 131 -13.15 12.98 -8.73
C ASP A 131 -14.42 12.16 -8.48
N GLY A 132 -15.15 12.52 -7.43
CA GLY A 132 -16.34 11.80 -6.98
C GLY A 132 -16.04 10.68 -6.00
N ARG A 133 -16.95 9.70 -5.93
CA ARG A 133 -16.91 8.64 -4.90
C ARG A 133 -16.54 7.29 -5.52
N PRO A 134 -15.54 6.57 -4.95
CA PRO A 134 -15.26 5.20 -5.35
C PRO A 134 -16.47 4.30 -5.11
N SER A 135 -16.69 3.38 -6.04
CA SER A 135 -17.84 2.47 -6.04
C SER A 135 -17.39 1.05 -6.35
N VAL A 136 -18.12 0.07 -5.83
CA VAL A 136 -17.86 -1.34 -6.08
C VAL A 136 -18.49 -1.70 -7.43
N GLU A 137 -17.66 -2.13 -8.38
CA GLU A 137 -18.11 -2.65 -9.68
C GLU A 137 -18.42 -4.15 -9.59
N GLN A 138 -17.54 -4.91 -8.93
CA GLN A 138 -17.73 -6.32 -8.67
C GLN A 138 -17.48 -6.60 -7.19
N SER A 139 -18.52 -7.06 -6.50
CA SER A 139 -18.47 -7.42 -5.08
C SER A 139 -17.73 -8.73 -4.86
N SER A 140 -17.01 -8.84 -3.75
CA SER A 140 -16.41 -10.09 -3.27
C SER A 140 -17.42 -11.07 -2.67
N GLY A 141 -18.68 -10.65 -2.51
CA GLY A 141 -19.70 -11.36 -1.72
C GLY A 141 -19.63 -11.07 -0.23
N ASN A 142 -18.63 -10.30 0.24
CA ASN A 142 -18.52 -9.85 1.62
C ASN A 142 -18.51 -8.31 1.69
N ARG A 143 -19.57 -7.74 2.27
CA ARG A 143 -19.74 -6.29 2.35
C ARG A 143 -18.62 -5.60 3.15
N GLN A 144 -18.18 -6.19 4.26
CA GLN A 144 -17.11 -5.60 5.08
C GLN A 144 -15.79 -5.53 4.32
N PHE A 145 -15.49 -6.55 3.51
CA PHE A 145 -14.33 -6.58 2.63
C PHE A 145 -14.45 -5.53 1.52
N ASP A 146 -15.58 -5.46 0.84
CA ASP A 146 -15.82 -4.48 -0.23
C ASP A 146 -15.69 -3.04 0.27
N GLU A 147 -16.29 -2.74 1.42
CA GLU A 147 -16.17 -1.42 2.05
C GLU A 147 -14.73 -1.11 2.48
N SER A 148 -13.92 -2.12 2.81
CA SER A 148 -12.51 -1.94 3.14
C SER A 148 -11.69 -1.47 1.93
N ALA A 149 -11.97 -2.01 0.74
CA ALA A 149 -11.33 -1.61 -0.50
C ALA A 149 -11.71 -0.17 -0.88
N VAL A 150 -13.00 0.16 -0.78
CA VAL A 150 -13.48 1.55 -0.99
C VAL A 150 -12.79 2.53 -0.03
N ARG A 151 -12.66 2.16 1.26
CA ARG A 151 -11.94 2.96 2.26
C ARG A 151 -10.45 3.11 1.94
N ALA A 152 -9.81 2.10 1.37
CA ALA A 152 -8.40 2.17 0.99
C ALA A 152 -8.17 3.26 -0.06
N VAL A 153 -9.02 3.32 -1.09
CA VAL A 153 -8.98 4.37 -2.12
C VAL A 153 -9.15 5.75 -1.48
N GLN A 154 -10.16 5.92 -0.63
CA GLN A 154 -10.43 7.19 0.07
C GLN A 154 -9.28 7.61 1.00
N LYS A 155 -8.61 6.66 1.64
CA LYS A 155 -7.49 6.95 2.53
C LYS A 155 -6.24 7.39 1.75
N CYS A 156 -5.98 6.75 0.61
CA CYS A 156 -4.89 7.11 -0.29
C CYS A 156 -5.10 8.45 -0.98
N ASP A 157 -6.36 8.82 -1.27
CA ASP A 157 -6.72 10.14 -1.80
C ASP A 157 -6.21 11.29 -0.90
N VAL A 158 -6.28 11.13 0.42
CA VAL A 158 -5.75 12.13 1.38
C VAL A 158 -4.26 12.37 1.15
N ALA A 159 -3.48 11.31 0.95
CA ALA A 159 -2.05 11.41 0.63
C ALA A 159 -1.79 11.94 -0.79
N GLY A 160 -2.73 11.75 -1.72
CA GLY A 160 -2.60 12.09 -3.13
C GLY A 160 -1.93 10.95 -3.89
N LEU A 161 -2.70 10.29 -4.74
CA LEU A 161 -2.22 9.19 -5.57
C LEU A 161 -1.25 9.73 -6.63
N GLN A 162 -0.11 9.07 -6.78
CA GLN A 162 0.85 9.42 -7.83
C GLN A 162 0.33 8.88 -9.16
N VAL A 163 -0.08 9.80 -10.03
CA VAL A 163 -0.56 9.51 -11.38
C VAL A 163 0.41 10.07 -12.43
N PRO A 164 0.81 9.29 -13.44
CA PRO A 164 1.52 9.77 -14.61
C PRO A 164 0.88 11.01 -15.25
N ALA A 165 1.69 12.07 -15.40
CA ALA A 165 1.27 13.32 -16.03
C ALA A 165 0.91 13.12 -17.51
N GLY A 166 -0.08 13.88 -18.00
CA GLY A 166 -0.50 13.89 -19.41
C GLY A 166 -1.42 12.75 -19.83
N LYS A 167 -1.94 11.96 -18.87
CA LYS A 167 -2.85 10.83 -19.10
C LYS A 167 -4.26 11.03 -18.52
N GLN A 168 -4.75 12.27 -18.46
CA GLN A 168 -6.02 12.58 -17.79
C GLN A 168 -7.19 11.73 -18.25
N ASP A 169 -7.33 11.51 -19.56
CA ASP A 169 -8.45 10.77 -20.13
C ASP A 169 -8.52 9.32 -19.62
N ILE A 170 -7.39 8.75 -19.17
CA ILE A 170 -7.30 7.39 -18.63
C ILE A 170 -7.77 7.32 -17.16
N TRP A 171 -7.50 8.38 -16.39
CA TRP A 171 -7.80 8.42 -14.96
C TRP A 171 -9.27 8.74 -14.65
N ASN A 172 -10.07 9.10 -15.66
CA ASN A 172 -11.51 9.31 -15.54
C ASN A 172 -12.33 8.01 -15.43
N ASP A 173 -11.72 6.84 -15.59
CA ASP A 173 -12.39 5.54 -15.42
C ASP A 173 -11.40 4.44 -15.03
N ILE A 174 -10.99 4.45 -13.76
CA ILE A 174 -10.02 3.49 -13.23
C ILE A 174 -10.77 2.33 -12.60
N ARG A 175 -10.31 1.12 -12.89
CA ARG A 175 -10.75 -0.10 -12.22
C ARG A 175 -9.55 -0.78 -11.61
N VAL A 176 -9.61 -0.98 -10.30
CA VAL A 176 -8.58 -1.68 -9.54
C VAL A 176 -9.18 -2.92 -8.91
N THR A 177 -8.48 -4.03 -9.05
CA THR A 177 -8.79 -5.28 -8.38
C THR A 177 -8.05 -5.32 -7.04
N PHE A 178 -8.82 -5.41 -5.96
CA PHE A 178 -8.29 -5.58 -4.61
C PHE A 178 -8.26 -7.09 -4.30
N ASP A 179 -7.07 -7.69 -4.41
CA ASP A 179 -6.75 -9.06 -4.01
C ASP A 179 -5.68 -9.00 -2.89
N PRO A 180 -5.91 -9.57 -1.70
CA PRO A 180 -4.95 -9.55 -0.60
C PRO A 180 -3.63 -10.23 -0.91
N ARG A 181 -3.65 -11.27 -1.75
CA ARG A 181 -2.45 -12.03 -2.11
C ARG A 181 -1.54 -11.19 -2.99
N GLU A 182 -2.13 -10.47 -3.94
CA GLU A 182 -1.40 -9.60 -4.87
C GLU A 182 -0.93 -8.30 -4.21
N MET A 183 -1.78 -7.67 -3.39
CA MET A 183 -1.48 -6.33 -2.85
C MET A 183 -0.78 -6.32 -1.50
N LEU A 184 -0.99 -7.36 -0.67
CA LEU A 184 -0.44 -7.44 0.69
C LEU A 184 0.50 -8.63 0.89
N GLY A 185 0.63 -9.52 -0.11
CA GLY A 185 1.52 -10.69 -0.04
C GLY A 185 1.06 -11.75 0.96
N LEU A 186 -0.25 -11.87 1.17
CA LEU A 186 -0.88 -12.88 2.03
C LEU A 186 -0.99 -14.25 1.34
#